data_AF-X1AMQ5-F1
#
_entry.id   AF-X1AMQ5-F1
#
_cell.length_a   1.000
_cell.length_b   1.000
_cell.length_c   1.000
_cell.angle_alpha   90.00
_cell.angle_beta   90.00
_cell.angle_gamma   90.00
#
_symmetry.space_group_name_H-M   'P 1'
#
loop_
_entity.id
_entity.type
_entity.pdbx_description
1 polymer ?
#
loop_
_entity_poly.entity_id
_entity_poly.type
_entity_poly.pdbx_seq_one_letter_code
_entity_poly.pdbx_strand_id
1 'polypeptide(L)'
;MELEHEMQIAKFNNHKLSLKNNDYLSLFFMGCSTAFTKKWYQNNIIIIKGETSIFVDFGSKAPIALYELGLDVSNISNLIITHSHADHVGGVEEISLINKFCPCFSVDSVASFLCS
;
A
#
# COMPACT_ATOMS: atom_id res chain seq x y z
N MET A 1 -19.89 24.96 12.62
CA MET A 1 -20.29 23.56 12.87
C MET A 1 -18.99 22.78 12.89
N GLU A 2 -18.40 22.61 14.06
CA GLU A 2 -17.16 21.85 14.20
C GLU A 2 -17.51 20.39 13.94
N LEU A 3 -16.93 19.80 12.90
CA LEU A 3 -17.01 18.36 12.67
C LEU A 3 -16.10 17.72 13.72
N GLU A 4 -16.70 17.11 14.75
CA GLU A 4 -15.96 16.26 15.67
C GLU A 4 -15.38 15.07 14.88
N HIS A 5 -14.08 15.13 14.60
CA HIS A 5 -13.37 14.05 13.93
C HIS A 5 -12.88 13.05 14.98
N GLU A 6 -13.71 12.07 15.28
CA GLU A 6 -13.35 10.97 16.18
C GLU A 6 -12.52 9.91 15.45
N MET A 7 -11.42 9.48 16.06
CA MET A 7 -10.58 8.39 15.54
C MET A 7 -11.29 7.05 15.76
N GLN A 8 -11.48 6.28 14.67
CA GLN A 8 -12.09 4.96 14.72
C GLN A 8 -11.09 3.87 14.31
N ILE A 9 -11.12 2.74 15.01
CA ILE A 9 -10.33 1.54 14.69
C ILE A 9 -11.30 0.42 14.39
N ALA A 10 -11.20 -0.16 13.19
CA ALA A 10 -12.03 -1.27 12.75
C ALA A 10 -11.18 -2.40 12.19
N LYS A 11 -11.68 -3.64 12.33
CA LYS A 11 -11.10 -4.79 11.63
C LYS A 11 -11.63 -4.82 10.20
N PHE A 12 -10.76 -5.18 9.27
CA PHE A 12 -11.15 -5.41 7.90
C PHE A 12 -11.89 -6.74 7.79
N ASN A 13 -13.17 -6.68 7.44
CA ASN A 13 -14.05 -7.84 7.33
C ASN A 13 -14.58 -8.04 5.89
N ASN A 14 -14.15 -7.21 4.95
CA ASN A 14 -14.64 -7.23 3.58
C ASN A 14 -13.80 -8.18 2.71
N HIS A 15 -14.35 -8.57 1.56
CA HIS A 15 -13.61 -9.35 0.57
C HIS A 15 -12.65 -8.51 -0.28
N LYS A 16 -12.88 -7.20 -0.41
CA LYS A 16 -12.06 -6.29 -1.21
C LYS A 16 -11.90 -4.93 -0.55
N LEU A 17 -10.68 -4.42 -0.51
CA LEU A 17 -10.38 -3.09 0.01
C LEU A 17 -10.70 -2.02 -1.06
N SER A 18 -11.42 -0.97 -0.66
CA SER A 18 -11.60 0.22 -1.52
C SER A 18 -10.42 1.16 -1.34
N LEU A 19 -9.80 1.60 -2.44
CA LEU A 19 -8.75 2.61 -2.45
C LEU A 19 -9.29 4.05 -2.50
N LYS A 20 -10.61 4.20 -2.30
CA LYS A 20 -11.32 5.48 -2.33
C LYS A 20 -12.32 5.55 -1.18
N ASN A 21 -12.57 6.75 -0.68
CA ASN A 21 -13.52 6.98 0.41
C ASN A 21 -14.16 8.38 0.33
N ASN A 22 -15.06 8.67 1.27
CA ASN A 22 -15.81 9.94 1.33
C ASN A 22 -14.99 11.07 1.99
N ASP A 23 -13.75 11.27 1.53
CA ASP A 23 -12.80 12.33 1.93
C ASP A 23 -12.34 12.34 3.40
N TYR A 24 -12.58 11.25 4.13
CA TYR A 24 -11.96 11.03 5.45
C TYR A 24 -10.56 10.45 5.31
N LEU A 25 -9.66 10.77 6.23
CA LEU A 25 -8.34 10.13 6.28
C LEU A 25 -8.47 8.72 6.86
N SER A 26 -7.98 7.72 6.14
CA SER A 26 -7.92 6.34 6.61
C SER A 26 -6.56 5.72 6.38
N LEU A 27 -6.12 4.93 7.36
CA LEU A 27 -4.87 4.20 7.32
C LEU A 27 -5.20 2.71 7.40
N PHE A 28 -4.70 1.95 6.44
CA PHE A 28 -4.84 0.50 6.39
C PHE A 28 -3.46 -0.15 6.50
N PHE A 29 -3.26 -0.95 7.54
CA PHE A 29 -2.02 -1.69 7.71
C PHE A 29 -2.13 -3.04 7.01
N MET A 30 -1.44 -3.20 5.87
CA MET A 30 -1.36 -4.49 5.17
C MET A 30 -0.54 -5.50 5.96
N GLY A 31 0.44 -5.00 6.72
CA GLY A 31 1.23 -5.78 7.67
C GLY A 31 1.87 -4.87 8.71
N CYS A 32 2.26 -5.47 9.83
CA CYS A 32 2.88 -4.76 10.96
C CYS A 32 4.06 -5.54 11.55
N SER A 33 4.66 -6.47 10.80
CA SER A 33 5.78 -7.28 11.28
C SER A 33 7.11 -6.84 10.66
N THR A 34 8.20 -7.42 11.15
CA THR A 34 9.58 -7.16 10.73
C THR A 34 10.01 -7.95 9.48
N ALA A 35 11.26 -7.72 9.06
CA ALA A 35 11.85 -8.22 7.82
C ALA A 35 11.58 -9.69 7.48
N PHE A 36 11.70 -10.59 8.46
CA PHE A 36 11.64 -12.04 8.25
C PHE A 36 10.28 -12.67 8.59
N THR A 37 9.22 -11.86 8.61
CA THR A 37 7.86 -12.33 8.90
C THR A 37 7.42 -13.50 8.01
N LYS A 38 6.73 -14.46 8.64
CA LYS A 38 6.16 -15.62 7.96
C LYS A 38 4.65 -15.53 7.79
N LYS A 39 3.97 -14.80 8.67
CA LYS A 39 2.50 -14.79 8.78
C LYS A 39 1.86 -13.42 8.65
N TRP A 40 2.47 -12.39 9.23
CA TRP A 40 1.79 -11.10 9.46
C TRP A 40 2.20 -9.97 8.50
N TYR A 41 2.85 -10.34 7.38
CA TYR A 41 3.39 -9.42 6.37
C TYR A 41 4.36 -8.36 6.91
N GLN A 42 5.17 -7.77 6.04
CA GLN A 42 6.10 -6.70 6.46
C GLN A 42 5.30 -5.42 6.73
N ASN A 43 5.91 -4.46 7.42
CA ASN A 43 5.28 -3.18 7.69
C ASN A 43 5.01 -2.43 6.38
N ASN A 44 3.76 -2.40 5.94
CA ASN A 44 3.32 -1.70 4.74
C ASN A 44 1.97 -1.05 5.04
N ILE A 45 1.79 0.21 4.65
CA ILE A 45 0.61 1.02 4.99
C ILE A 45 -0.01 1.58 3.72
N ILE A 46 -1.34 1.53 3.63
CA ILE A 46 -2.11 2.25 2.62
C ILE A 46 -2.81 3.42 3.29
N ILE A 47 -2.55 4.62 2.79
CA ILE A 47 -3.21 5.85 3.22
C ILE A 47 -4.24 6.21 2.15
N ILE A 48 -5.50 6.39 2.53
CA ILE A 48 -6.60 6.69 1.60
C ILE A 48 -7.32 7.96 2.07
N LYS A 49 -7.51 8.89 1.13
CA LYS A 49 -8.34 10.08 1.31
C LYS A 49 -8.98 10.49 -0.01
N GLY A 50 -10.32 10.51 -0.04
CA GLY A 50 -11.07 10.87 -1.23
C GLY A 50 -10.79 9.88 -2.36
N GLU A 51 -10.30 10.40 -3.48
CA GLU A 51 -9.94 9.63 -4.67
C GLU A 51 -8.46 9.17 -4.67
N THR A 52 -7.68 9.58 -3.67
CA THR A 52 -6.23 9.36 -3.63
C THR A 52 -5.87 8.25 -2.64
N SER A 53 -5.11 7.27 -3.11
CA SER A 53 -4.43 6.28 -2.27
C SER A 53 -2.92 6.38 -2.40
N ILE A 54 -2.21 6.33 -1.28
CA ILE A 54 -0.75 6.29 -1.20
C ILE A 54 -0.33 5.01 -0.49
N PHE A 55 0.56 4.26 -1.11
CA PHE A 55 1.19 3.09 -0.53
C PHE A 55 2.52 3.51 0.07
N VAL A 56 2.72 3.23 1.36
CA VAL A 56 3.97 3.46 2.08
C VAL A 56 4.62 2.11 2.29
N ASP A 57 5.79 1.97 1.68
CA ASP A 57 6.53 0.73 1.51
C ASP A 57 5.77 -0.37 0.74
N PHE A 58 6.54 -1.23 0.10
CA PHE A 58 6.04 -2.37 -0.66
C PHE A 58 7.05 -3.52 -0.59
N GLY A 59 7.15 -4.13 0.59
CA GLY A 59 8.07 -5.22 0.91
C GLY A 59 7.85 -6.50 0.09
N SER A 60 8.76 -7.48 0.24
CA SER A 60 8.73 -8.72 -0.56
C SER A 60 7.43 -9.53 -0.50
N LYS A 61 6.64 -9.41 0.57
CA LYS A 61 5.33 -10.08 0.71
C LYS A 61 4.14 -9.13 0.50
N ALA A 62 4.40 -7.87 0.16
CA ALA A 62 3.34 -6.91 -0.12
C ALA A 62 2.48 -7.31 -1.34
N PRO A 63 3.02 -7.88 -2.44
CA PRO A 63 2.17 -8.31 -3.57
C PRO A 63 1.12 -9.35 -3.18
N ILE A 64 1.52 -10.36 -2.38
CA ILE A 64 0.57 -11.38 -1.92
C ILE A 64 -0.44 -10.82 -0.91
N ALA A 65 0.00 -9.92 -0.02
CA ALA A 65 -0.90 -9.22 0.90
C ALA A 65 -1.93 -8.35 0.14
N LEU A 66 -1.50 -7.70 -0.94
CA LEU A 66 -2.36 -6.88 -1.80
C LEU A 66 -3.40 -7.74 -2.54
N TYR A 67 -2.96 -8.89 -3.06
CA TYR A 67 -3.84 -9.86 -3.71
C TYR A 67 -4.92 -10.38 -2.76
N GLU A 68 -4.56 -10.68 -1.50
CA GLU A 68 -5.53 -11.10 -0.47
C GLU A 68 -6.55 -10.00 -0.12
N LEU A 69 -6.23 -8.73 -0.40
CA LEU A 69 -7.17 -7.60 -0.28
C LEU A 69 -8.05 -7.40 -1.52
N GLY A 70 -8.00 -8.32 -2.49
CA GLY A 70 -8.76 -8.24 -3.73
C GLY A 70 -8.28 -7.13 -4.68
N LEU A 71 -7.02 -6.71 -4.52
CA LEU A 71 -6.34 -5.69 -5.30
C LEU A 71 -5.19 -6.32 -6.09
N ASP A 72 -4.80 -5.65 -7.17
CA ASP A 72 -3.64 -6.01 -7.98
C ASP A 72 -2.59 -4.90 -7.90
N VAL A 73 -1.32 -5.20 -8.20
CA VAL A 73 -0.25 -4.20 -8.21
C VAL A 73 -0.51 -3.07 -9.21
N SER A 74 -1.27 -3.33 -10.28
CA SER A 74 -1.77 -2.31 -11.21
C SER A 74 -2.73 -1.29 -10.58
N ASN A 75 -3.27 -1.56 -9.39
CA ASN A 75 -4.09 -0.60 -8.65
C ASN A 75 -3.27 0.41 -7.86
N ILE A 76 -1.93 0.28 -7.83
CA ILE A 76 -1.04 1.21 -7.12
C ILE A 76 -0.79 2.43 -8.01
N SER A 77 -1.33 3.58 -7.61
CA SER A 77 -1.07 4.86 -8.30
C SER A 77 0.10 5.64 -7.69
N ASN A 78 0.24 5.63 -6.36
CA ASN A 78 1.24 6.42 -5.64
C ASN A 78 1.99 5.53 -4.65
N LEU A 79 3.31 5.48 -4.77
CA LEU A 79 4.17 4.68 -3.91
C LEU A 79 5.25 5.56 -3.26
N ILE A 80 5.37 5.47 -1.94
CA ILE A 80 6.43 6.09 -1.14
C ILE A 80 7.28 4.98 -0.54
N ILE A 81 8.58 5.01 -0.82
CA ILE A 81 9.55 4.10 -0.23
C ILE A 81 10.32 4.81 0.88
N THR A 82 10.37 4.20 2.07
CA THR A 82 11.08 4.74 3.23
C THR A 82 12.58 4.50 3.17
N HIS A 83 13.02 3.32 2.74
CA HIS A 83 14.42 2.95 2.56
C HIS A 83 14.55 1.65 1.76
N SER A 84 15.77 1.24 1.43
CA SER A 84 16.06 0.21 0.43
C SER A 84 16.12 -1.24 0.93
N HIS A 85 15.77 -1.53 2.18
CA HIS A 85 15.73 -2.91 2.65
C HIS A 85 14.59 -3.70 1.99
N ALA A 86 14.81 -4.99 1.74
CA ALA A 86 13.89 -5.84 0.97
C ALA A 86 12.49 -5.96 1.60
N ASP A 87 12.37 -5.79 2.90
CA ASP A 87 11.10 -5.72 3.60
C ASP A 87 10.29 -4.44 3.36
N HIS A 88 10.89 -3.47 2.67
CA HIS A 88 10.27 -2.21 2.26
C HIS A 88 10.22 -2.03 0.74
N VAL A 89 11.13 -2.62 -0.03
CA VAL A 89 11.16 -2.49 -1.51
C VAL A 89 11.01 -3.79 -2.29
N GLY A 90 11.04 -4.94 -1.62
CA GLY A 90 11.18 -6.23 -2.29
C GLY A 90 10.01 -6.61 -3.21
N GLY A 91 8.84 -5.98 -3.08
CA GLY A 91 7.70 -6.18 -3.98
C GLY A 91 7.67 -5.21 -5.17
N VAL A 92 8.52 -4.18 -5.17
CA VAL A 92 8.54 -3.13 -6.22
C VAL A 92 9.01 -3.68 -7.57
N GLU A 93 9.77 -4.78 -7.57
CA GLU A 93 10.15 -5.47 -8.79
C GLU A 93 8.93 -5.91 -9.60
N GLU A 94 7.89 -6.47 -8.95
CA GLU A 94 6.68 -6.94 -9.61
C GLU A 94 5.91 -5.78 -10.27
N ILE A 95 5.79 -4.65 -9.57
CA ILE A 95 5.22 -3.40 -10.11
C ILE A 95 5.97 -2.99 -11.39
N SER A 96 7.31 -2.99 -11.32
CA SER A 96 8.16 -2.55 -12.43
C SER A 96 8.07 -3.47 -13.65
N LEU A 97 8.01 -4.78 -13.44
CA LEU A 97 7.85 -5.77 -14.51
C LEU A 97 6.46 -5.68 -15.15
N ILE A 98 5.40 -5.51 -14.36
CA ILE A 98 4.05 -5.34 -14.89
C ILE A 98 3.95 -4.07 -15.72
N ASN A 99 4.48 -2.94 -15.25
CA ASN A 99 4.50 -1.71 -16.05
C ASN A 99 5.27 -1.87 -17.37
N LYS A 100 6.37 -2.64 -17.37
CA LYS A 100 7.19 -2.88 -18.56
C LYS A 100 6.51 -3.78 -19.58
N PHE A 101 5.87 -4.86 -19.14
CA PHE A 101 5.33 -5.91 -20.03
C PHE A 101 3.82 -5.82 -20.26
N CYS A 102 3.09 -5.07 -19.42
CA CYS A 102 1.66 -4.82 -19.50
C CYS A 102 1.38 -3.31 -19.41
N PRO A 103 1.73 -2.52 -20.44
CA PRO A 103 1.73 -1.04 -20.39
C PRO A 103 0.32 -0.41 -20.33
N CYS A 104 -0.75 -1.20 -20.27
CA CYS A 104 -2.09 -0.68 -20.04
C CYS A 104 -2.28 -0.15 -18.61
N PHE A 105 -1.29 -0.36 -17.73
CA PHE A 105 -1.26 0.09 -16.35
C PHE A 105 -0.02 0.95 -16.14
N SER A 106 -0.19 2.10 -15.48
CA SER A 106 0.90 2.99 -15.09
C SER A 106 0.75 3.36 -13.62
N VAL A 107 1.83 3.20 -12.86
CA VAL A 107 1.96 3.88 -11.57
C VAL A 107 2.22 5.35 -11.87
N ASP A 108 1.36 6.22 -11.36
CA ASP A 108 1.42 7.66 -11.67
C ASP A 108 2.65 8.32 -11.02
N SER A 109 3.01 7.90 -9.81
CA SER A 109 4.19 8.44 -9.12
C SER A 109 4.87 7.45 -8.17
N VAL A 110 6.20 7.45 -8.17
CA VAL A 110 7.05 6.77 -7.17
C VAL A 110 7.98 7.80 -6.56
N ALA A 111 7.84 8.03 -5.25
CA ALA A 111 8.75 8.86 -4.47
C ALA A 111 9.55 7.97 -3.51
N SER A 112 10.84 8.21 -3.38
CA SER A 112 11.70 7.45 -2.46
C SER A 112 12.51 8.41 -1.60
N PHE A 113 12.44 8.25 -0.29
CA PHE A 113 13.33 8.91 0.65
C PHE A 113 14.47 7.95 0.95
N LEU A 114 15.37 7.74 -0.02
CA LEU A 114 16.60 6.99 0.22
C LEU A 114 17.47 7.78 1.21
N CYS A 115 17.31 7.53 2.51
CA CYS A 115 18.32 7.94 3.46
C CYS A 115 19.52 7.01 3.27
N SER A 116 20.58 7.58 2.69
CA SER A 116 21.91 6.96 2.55
C SER A 116 22.50 6.57 3.89
#